data_AF-A0A7V1I520-F1
#
_entry.id   AF-A0A7V1I520-F1
#
_cell.length_a   1.000
_cell.length_b   1.000
_cell.length_c   1.000
_cell.angle_alpha   90.00
_cell.angle_beta   90.00
_cell.angle_gamma   90.00
#
_symmetry.space_group_name_H-M   'P 1'
#
loop_
_entity.id
_entity.type
_entity.pdbx_description
1 polymer ?
#
loop_
_entity_poly.entity_id
_entity_poly.type
_entity_poly.pdbx_seq_one_letter_code
_entity_poly.pdbx_strand_id
1 'polypeptide(L)'
;MDSEIEGGLINLELPEFPFEKKLTKIQHKFLGEPTEPTKTEKERKFSKIGRSKYFKKLKAKNELYIGYLKYADVGLTGPGGHFDDLLGINKGPDSNCFISQLQLKLTKDTQIFFNYAYMHSYYMPRYSFYITQGHNFRWDEAYTDKLGNQLIIPYIKPKPYHLGGIWLDTQIWRFQVYGAYYWSHFAIAPHKHRWTFSEEGWAALQEQGINPEDYGYEKVGERTYEKKFKGDNYPGHAWFIGFNTGNLIHDKIVLWVDMTRGSKYWINPFNCKGYRRKGTVHYLSNNYFYNPNFSNDTIVAGYFPFSARVLDVCLTYYFHPRTYLLLGTMYFNFDAPRKRAEDFILGCSGRKSYWYPHIEWKIFF
;
A
#
# COMPACT_ATOMS: atom_id res chain seq x y z
N MET A 1 -0.07 15.40 1.58
CA MET A 1 0.15 14.97 0.19
C MET A 1 1.56 14.46 0.28
N ASP A 2 1.74 13.15 0.45
CA ASP A 2 3.00 12.59 0.95
C ASP A 2 3.86 12.13 -0.24
N SER A 3 3.98 13.01 -1.22
CA SER A 3 4.90 13.01 -2.36
C SER A 3 4.75 14.39 -2.98
N GLU A 4 5.85 15.13 -3.15
CA GLU A 4 5.84 16.32 -4.00
C GLU A 4 5.81 15.84 -5.44
N ILE A 5 4.69 16.10 -6.12
CA ILE A 5 4.49 15.75 -7.51
C ILE A 5 4.98 16.93 -8.34
N GLU A 6 6.23 16.92 -8.76
CA GLU A 6 6.70 17.77 -9.86
C GLU A 6 6.36 17.07 -11.18
N GLY A 7 5.51 17.66 -12.02
CA GLY A 7 5.08 17.01 -13.24
C GLY A 7 3.87 17.65 -13.91
N GLY A 8 3.43 17.05 -15.02
CA GLY A 8 2.29 17.48 -15.81
C GLY A 8 1.24 16.38 -15.92
N LEU A 9 -0.04 16.77 -15.81
CA LEU A 9 -1.18 15.88 -16.03
C LEU A 9 -2.01 16.42 -17.19
N ILE A 10 -2.19 15.60 -18.21
CA ILE A 10 -3.10 15.87 -19.32
C ILE A 10 -4.42 15.14 -19.02
N ASN A 11 -5.53 15.86 -19.14
CA ASN A 11 -6.88 15.30 -19.14
C ASN A 11 -7.49 15.47 -20.53
N LEU A 12 -7.95 14.38 -21.11
CA LEU A 12 -8.66 14.34 -22.39
C LEU A 12 -10.11 13.91 -22.12
N GLU A 13 -11.07 14.79 -22.43
CA GLU A 13 -12.48 14.41 -22.43
C GLU A 13 -12.75 13.51 -23.64
N LEU A 14 -13.39 12.36 -23.38
CA LEU A 14 -13.73 11.37 -24.40
C LEU A 14 -15.25 11.39 -24.66
N PRO A 15 -15.68 11.02 -25.88
CA PRO A 15 -17.10 10.99 -26.21
C PRO A 15 -17.87 9.96 -25.37
N GLU A 16 -19.17 10.18 -25.20
CA GLU A 16 -20.09 9.22 -24.58
C GLU A 16 -20.09 7.90 -25.39
N PHE A 17 -20.19 6.76 -24.70
CA PHE A 17 -20.31 5.50 -25.42
C PHE A 17 -21.69 5.39 -26.09
N PRO A 18 -21.75 4.98 -27.37
CA PRO A 18 -23.02 4.85 -28.09
C PRO A 18 -24.04 3.93 -27.40
N PHE A 19 -23.55 2.98 -26.61
CA PHE A 19 -24.35 1.98 -25.90
C PHE A 19 -24.68 2.34 -24.44
N GLU A 20 -24.19 3.46 -23.89
CA GLU A 20 -24.42 3.84 -22.48
C GLU A 20 -25.92 3.86 -22.13
N LYS A 21 -26.73 4.50 -22.97
CA LYS A 21 -28.20 4.58 -22.81
C LYS A 21 -28.87 3.20 -22.89
N LYS A 22 -28.41 2.35 -23.81
CA LYS A 22 -28.95 0.99 -23.99
C LYS A 22 -28.63 0.12 -22.78
N LEU A 23 -27.37 0.14 -22.32
CA LEU A 23 -26.94 -0.60 -21.13
C LEU A 23 -27.60 -0.08 -19.85
N THR A 24 -27.82 1.22 -19.73
CA THR A 24 -28.56 1.82 -18.61
C THR A 24 -29.99 1.29 -18.54
N LYS A 25 -30.72 1.27 -19.67
CA LYS A 25 -32.08 0.69 -19.73
C LYS A 25 -32.08 -0.80 -19.36
N ILE A 26 -31.09 -1.56 -19.81
CA ILE A 26 -30.95 -2.97 -19.46
C ILE A 26 -30.70 -3.12 -17.96
N GLN A 27 -29.77 -2.35 -17.39
CA GLN A 27 -29.47 -2.38 -15.96
C GLN A 27 -30.70 -2.06 -15.13
N HIS A 28 -31.44 -1.00 -15.47
CA HIS A 28 -32.66 -0.59 -14.75
C HIS A 28 -33.79 -1.61 -14.87
N LYS A 29 -33.88 -2.35 -15.99
CA LYS A 29 -34.84 -3.45 -16.12
C LYS A 29 -34.55 -4.60 -15.14
N PHE A 30 -33.28 -4.94 -14.91
CA PHE A 30 -32.89 -6.06 -14.05
C PHE A 30 -32.75 -5.68 -12.57
N LEU A 31 -32.21 -4.49 -12.30
CA LEU A 31 -31.83 -4.03 -10.97
C LEU A 31 -32.68 -2.87 -10.49
N GLY A 32 -33.74 -2.49 -11.21
CA GLY A 32 -34.54 -1.31 -10.91
C GLY A 32 -33.81 0.01 -11.17
N GLU A 33 -34.58 1.09 -11.22
CA GLU A 33 -34.00 2.43 -11.23
C GLU A 33 -33.46 2.78 -9.83
N PRO A 34 -32.28 3.41 -9.73
CA PRO A 34 -31.81 3.95 -8.47
C PRO A 34 -32.82 4.97 -7.95
N THR A 35 -33.14 4.92 -6.67
CA THR A 35 -34.08 5.88 -6.10
C THR A 35 -33.51 7.28 -6.18
N GLU A 36 -34.31 8.21 -6.69
CA GLU A 36 -33.93 9.63 -6.65
C GLU A 36 -33.72 10.14 -5.22
N PRO A 37 -32.89 11.20 -5.06
CA PRO A 37 -32.71 11.82 -3.77
C PRO A 37 -34.01 12.49 -3.30
N THR A 38 -34.37 12.29 -2.04
CA THR A 38 -35.51 12.96 -1.40
C THR A 38 -35.28 14.47 -1.31
N LYS A 39 -36.35 15.25 -1.16
CA LYS A 39 -36.30 16.71 -1.00
C LYS A 39 -35.41 17.13 0.18
N THR A 40 -35.53 16.44 1.31
CA THR A 40 -34.68 16.61 2.50
C THR A 40 -33.20 16.36 2.22
N GLU A 41 -32.87 15.37 1.38
CA GLU A 41 -31.49 15.06 0.98
C GLU A 41 -30.90 16.11 0.03
N LYS A 42 -31.73 16.69 -0.84
CA LYS A 42 -31.36 17.80 -1.74
C LYS A 42 -31.17 19.11 -0.94
N GLU A 43 -32.05 19.41 0.03
CA GLU A 43 -32.07 20.65 0.81
C GLU A 43 -30.98 20.75 1.89
N ARG A 44 -30.69 19.66 2.63
CA ARG A 44 -29.74 19.70 3.75
C ARG A 44 -28.25 19.77 3.36
N LYS A 45 -27.91 19.96 2.07
CA LYS A 45 -26.54 19.83 1.54
C LYS A 45 -25.84 18.56 2.05
N PHE A 46 -26.61 17.47 2.26
CA PHE A 46 -26.08 16.15 2.57
C PHE A 46 -25.30 15.51 1.42
N SER A 47 -25.13 16.23 0.30
CA SER A 47 -24.13 15.96 -0.73
C SER A 47 -22.71 15.78 -0.18
N LYS A 48 -22.43 16.18 1.07
CA LYS A 48 -21.15 15.95 1.78
C LYS A 48 -21.11 14.69 2.66
N ILE A 49 -22.24 14.06 3.00
CA ILE A 49 -22.31 12.79 3.74
C ILE A 49 -22.42 11.65 2.74
N GLY A 50 -21.36 10.84 2.54
CA GLY A 50 -21.33 9.58 1.76
C GLY A 50 -21.67 9.65 0.25
N ARG A 51 -22.68 10.42 -0.13
CA ARG A 51 -23.26 10.57 -1.48
C ARG A 51 -22.47 11.48 -2.42
N SER A 52 -21.42 12.16 -1.95
CA SER A 52 -20.59 13.00 -2.83
C SER A 52 -20.01 12.20 -4.00
N LYS A 53 -19.75 10.89 -3.82
CA LYS A 53 -19.22 10.02 -4.87
C LYS A 53 -20.27 9.64 -5.92
N TYR A 54 -21.50 9.32 -5.51
CA TYR A 54 -22.57 8.97 -6.47
C TYR A 54 -22.99 10.15 -7.34
N PHE A 55 -23.19 11.33 -6.76
CA PHE A 55 -23.57 12.50 -7.56
C PHE A 55 -22.44 12.97 -8.47
N LYS A 56 -21.18 12.78 -8.07
CA LYS A 56 -20.03 12.96 -8.97
C LYS A 56 -20.07 11.95 -10.11
N LYS A 57 -20.42 10.68 -9.83
CA LYS A 57 -20.58 9.63 -10.85
C LYS A 57 -21.66 9.97 -11.88
N LEU A 58 -22.84 10.44 -11.45
CA LEU A 58 -23.92 10.83 -12.37
C LEU A 58 -23.47 11.88 -13.38
N LYS A 59 -22.63 12.83 -12.94
CA LYS A 59 -22.06 13.91 -13.75
C LYS A 59 -20.76 13.56 -14.43
N ALA A 60 -20.19 12.40 -14.12
CA ALA A 60 -18.91 12.00 -14.68
C ALA A 60 -19.06 11.73 -16.17
N LYS A 61 -17.99 12.03 -16.89
CA LYS A 61 -17.82 11.79 -18.32
C LYS A 61 -16.76 10.72 -18.53
N ASN A 62 -16.60 10.31 -19.78
CA ASN A 62 -15.46 9.52 -20.20
C ASN A 62 -14.24 10.43 -20.24
N GLU A 63 -13.16 10.03 -19.59
CA GLU A 63 -11.96 10.86 -19.44
C GLU A 63 -10.71 9.98 -19.49
N LEU A 64 -9.67 10.46 -20.16
CA LEU A 64 -8.35 9.85 -20.15
C LEU A 64 -7.36 10.82 -19.50
N TYR A 65 -6.81 10.37 -18.38
CA TYR A 65 -5.74 11.04 -17.67
C TYR A 65 -4.41 10.39 -18.06
N ILE A 66 -3.44 11.20 -18.46
CA ILE A 66 -2.06 10.76 -18.69
C ILE A 66 -1.16 11.75 -17.97
N GLY A 67 -0.29 11.26 -17.09
CA GLY A 67 0.57 12.09 -16.28
C GLY A 67 2.02 11.63 -16.34
N TYR A 68 2.92 12.60 -16.35
CA TYR A 68 4.31 12.41 -16.01
C TYR A 68 4.56 13.10 -14.67
N LEU A 69 5.14 12.36 -13.73
CA LEU A 69 5.39 12.79 -12.36
C LEU A 69 6.83 12.44 -11.99
N LYS A 70 7.46 13.28 -11.18
CA LYS A 70 8.61 12.93 -10.37
C LYS A 70 8.10 12.34 -9.07
N TYR A 71 8.51 11.11 -8.79
CA TYR A 71 8.27 10.49 -7.50
C TYR A 71 9.43 10.85 -6.56
N ALA A 72 9.15 11.77 -5.65
CA ALA A 72 9.98 12.07 -4.48
C ALA A 72 9.36 11.36 -3.26
N ASP A 73 10.13 10.53 -2.57
CA ASP A 73 9.72 9.95 -1.30
C ASP A 73 9.77 11.05 -0.23
N VAL A 74 8.63 11.38 0.36
CA VAL A 74 8.53 12.35 1.45
C VAL A 74 7.86 11.67 2.64
N GLY A 75 8.34 11.96 3.84
CA GLY A 75 8.10 11.19 5.06
C GLY A 75 6.65 10.81 5.42
N LEU A 76 6.51 9.88 6.39
CA LEU A 76 5.21 9.40 6.89
C LEU A 76 4.83 10.19 8.14
N THR A 77 3.53 10.34 8.34
CA THR A 77 2.97 10.68 9.64
C THR A 77 2.31 9.43 10.21
N GLY A 78 2.75 9.00 11.39
CA GLY A 78 2.19 7.84 12.09
C GLY A 78 1.80 8.18 13.54
N PRO A 79 1.25 7.20 14.28
CA PRO A 79 0.84 7.37 15.68
C PRO A 79 2.01 7.66 16.63
N GLY A 80 3.25 7.40 16.19
CA GLY A 80 4.49 7.71 16.92
C GLY A 80 5.10 9.07 16.58
N GLY A 81 4.43 9.90 15.77
CA GLY A 81 4.93 11.23 15.37
C GLY A 81 5.07 11.40 13.86
N HIS A 82 5.63 12.55 13.46
CA HIS A 82 6.06 12.76 12.09
C HIS A 82 7.45 12.16 11.93
N PHE A 83 7.56 11.24 10.98
CA PHE A 83 8.85 10.77 10.49
C PHE A 83 9.14 11.65 9.28
N ASP A 84 9.86 12.77 9.51
CA ASP A 84 10.30 13.70 8.46
C ASP A 84 10.98 12.97 7.30
N ASP A 85 11.52 11.79 7.64
CA ASP A 85 12.35 11.00 6.80
C ASP A 85 12.16 9.50 7.12
N LEU A 86 11.03 8.97 6.65
CA LEU A 86 10.72 7.53 6.67
C LEU A 86 11.88 6.64 6.28
N LEU A 87 12.71 7.18 5.42
CA LEU A 87 13.78 6.48 4.80
C LEU A 87 15.10 6.86 5.46
N GLY A 88 15.36 8.11 5.85
CA GLY A 88 16.67 8.60 6.30
C GLY A 88 17.46 9.37 5.23
N ILE A 89 16.78 9.86 4.20
CA ILE A 89 17.26 10.77 3.16
C ILE A 89 16.76 12.22 3.35
N ASN A 90 17.70 13.15 3.51
CA ASN A 90 17.55 14.46 2.89
C ASN A 90 17.50 14.25 1.36
N LYS A 91 16.30 14.00 0.82
CA LYS A 91 15.90 13.80 -0.59
C LYS A 91 16.69 12.71 -1.36
N GLY A 92 16.09 11.54 -1.58
CA GLY A 92 16.60 10.54 -2.52
C GLY A 92 16.49 10.98 -3.99
N PRO A 93 17.11 10.28 -4.95
CA PRO A 93 17.00 10.64 -6.36
C PRO A 93 15.55 10.44 -6.86
N ASP A 94 14.97 11.48 -7.45
CA ASP A 94 13.61 11.42 -7.99
C ASP A 94 13.49 10.35 -9.08
N SER A 95 12.48 9.48 -9.00
CA SER A 95 12.16 8.57 -10.11
C SER A 95 11.16 9.20 -11.06
N ASN A 96 11.41 9.07 -12.36
CA ASN A 96 10.39 9.30 -13.37
C ASN A 96 9.25 8.30 -13.18
N CYS A 97 8.03 8.81 -13.06
CA CYS A 97 6.80 8.06 -12.94
C CYS A 97 5.83 8.50 -14.04
N PHE A 98 5.23 7.54 -14.72
CA PHE A 98 4.23 7.75 -15.75
C PHE A 98 2.96 7.07 -15.29
N ILE A 99 1.87 7.83 -15.24
CA ILE A 99 0.57 7.33 -14.83
C ILE A 99 -0.42 7.50 -15.97
N SER A 100 -1.36 6.58 -16.08
CA SER A 100 -2.54 6.77 -16.89
C SER A 100 -3.78 6.20 -16.19
N GLN A 101 -4.90 6.86 -16.41
CA GLN A 101 -6.20 6.40 -15.94
C GLN A 101 -7.23 6.68 -17.04
N LEU A 102 -7.82 5.62 -17.57
CA LEU A 102 -8.98 5.71 -18.44
C LEU A 102 -10.24 5.48 -17.61
N GLN A 103 -11.05 6.52 -17.46
CA GLN A 103 -12.36 6.47 -16.82
C GLN A 103 -13.44 6.34 -17.90
N LEU A 104 -14.23 5.28 -17.82
CA LEU A 104 -15.33 4.99 -18.73
C LEU A 104 -16.63 4.83 -17.96
N LYS A 105 -17.69 5.46 -18.46
CA LYS A 105 -19.06 5.34 -18.01
C LYS A 105 -19.77 4.30 -18.87
N LEU A 106 -20.05 3.15 -18.27
CA LEU A 106 -20.72 2.04 -18.95
C LEU A 106 -22.24 2.22 -18.93
N THR A 107 -22.74 2.77 -17.83
CA THR A 107 -24.14 3.16 -17.63
C THR A 107 -24.21 4.42 -16.79
N LYS A 108 -25.40 4.98 -16.61
CA LYS A 108 -25.65 6.09 -15.65
C LYS A 108 -25.10 5.79 -14.24
N ASP A 109 -25.09 4.52 -13.83
CA ASP A 109 -24.80 4.08 -12.46
C ASP A 109 -23.47 3.32 -12.32
N THR A 110 -22.88 2.91 -13.44
CA THR A 110 -21.68 2.05 -13.48
C THR A 110 -20.53 2.75 -14.20
N GLN A 111 -19.37 2.79 -13.53
CA GLN A 111 -18.12 3.22 -14.13
C GLN A 111 -17.05 2.14 -14.01
N ILE A 112 -16.17 2.11 -15.00
CA ILE A 112 -14.97 1.30 -15.04
C ILE A 112 -13.75 2.18 -15.25
N PHE A 113 -12.66 1.85 -14.57
CA PHE A 113 -11.44 2.62 -14.55
C PHE A 113 -10.30 1.66 -14.87
N PHE A 114 -9.55 1.95 -15.92
CA PHE A 114 -8.31 1.25 -16.23
C PHE A 114 -7.16 2.12 -15.78
N ASN A 115 -6.37 1.61 -14.84
CA ASN A 115 -5.26 2.32 -14.23
C ASN A 115 -3.95 1.68 -14.65
N TYR A 116 -2.96 2.50 -14.95
CA TYR A 116 -1.60 2.04 -15.17
C TYR A 116 -0.61 3.03 -14.57
N ALA A 117 0.47 2.51 -13.99
CA ALA A 117 1.60 3.28 -13.52
C ALA A 117 2.90 2.55 -13.87
N TYR A 118 3.87 3.32 -14.33
CA TYR A 118 5.23 2.88 -14.62
C TYR A 118 6.22 3.78 -13.91
N MET A 119 7.12 3.21 -13.12
CA MET A 119 8.25 3.92 -12.54
C MET A 119 9.54 3.41 -13.18
N HIS A 120 10.34 4.32 -13.72
CA HIS A 120 11.58 3.96 -14.40
C HIS A 120 12.60 3.35 -13.43
N SER A 121 12.70 3.91 -12.23
CA SER A 121 13.62 3.44 -11.21
C SER A 121 12.86 3.39 -9.90
N TYR A 122 12.25 2.24 -9.61
CA TYR A 122 11.66 2.04 -8.30
C TYR A 122 12.78 1.84 -7.29
N TYR A 123 13.21 2.96 -6.73
CA TYR A 123 14.08 2.99 -5.58
C TYR A 123 13.23 2.54 -4.38
N MET A 124 13.58 1.40 -3.81
CA MET A 124 13.36 1.27 -2.38
C MET A 124 14.32 2.20 -1.64
N PRO A 125 14.08 2.40 -0.33
CA PRO A 125 15.16 2.82 0.51
C PRO A 125 16.39 1.95 0.32
N ARG A 126 17.53 2.53 -0.06
CA ARG A 126 18.74 1.77 -0.41
C ARG A 126 19.07 0.83 0.74
N TYR A 127 19.01 1.29 1.99
CA TYR A 127 18.95 0.48 3.21
C TYR A 127 18.19 1.32 4.23
N SER A 128 17.25 0.75 5.00
CA SER A 128 16.54 1.50 6.04
C SER A 128 16.76 0.80 7.37
N PHE A 129 17.94 0.93 7.94
CA PHE A 129 18.21 0.35 9.26
C PHE A 129 17.36 1.06 10.30
N TYR A 130 16.49 0.30 10.98
CA TYR A 130 15.69 0.84 12.06
C TYR A 130 16.58 1.04 13.30
N ILE A 131 16.81 2.30 13.66
CA ILE A 131 17.56 2.63 14.87
C ILE A 131 16.54 2.90 15.98
N THR A 132 16.53 1.99 16.96
CA THR A 132 15.61 2.06 18.12
C THR A 132 15.74 3.36 18.91
N GLN A 133 16.93 3.97 18.93
CA GLN A 133 17.12 5.32 19.48
C GLN A 133 16.52 6.37 18.55
N GLY A 134 15.40 6.96 18.96
CA GLY A 134 14.74 8.06 18.26
C GLY A 134 13.80 7.64 17.12
N HIS A 135 13.55 6.34 16.93
CA HIS A 135 12.65 5.81 15.88
C HIS A 135 12.99 6.30 14.46
N ASN A 136 14.28 6.38 14.13
CA ASN A 136 14.76 6.92 12.86
C ASN A 136 15.32 5.82 11.94
N PHE A 137 15.43 6.13 10.65
CA PHE A 137 16.08 5.30 9.63
C PHE A 137 17.37 5.97 9.13
N ARG A 138 18.37 5.18 8.72
CA ARG A 138 19.61 5.67 8.09
C ARG A 138 19.90 4.93 6.77
N TRP A 139 20.49 5.66 5.84
CA TRP A 139 20.93 5.21 4.50
C TRP A 139 22.45 5.16 4.37
N ASP A 140 23.08 4.29 5.13
CA ASP A 140 24.47 3.91 4.94
C ASP A 140 24.54 2.58 4.16
N GLU A 141 25.64 2.36 3.43
CA GLU A 141 25.93 1.04 2.87
C GLU A 141 26.30 0.04 3.97
N ALA A 142 26.52 0.52 5.20
CA ALA A 142 27.03 -0.23 6.33
C ALA A 142 26.29 0.12 7.62
N TYR A 143 25.72 -0.87 8.29
CA TYR A 143 25.19 -0.77 9.65
C TYR A 143 26.16 -1.39 10.63
N THR A 144 26.36 -0.73 11.78
CA THR A 144 27.09 -1.32 12.91
C THR A 144 26.12 -1.56 14.06
N ASP A 145 26.05 -2.80 14.52
CA ASP A 145 25.18 -3.20 15.62
C ASP A 145 25.79 -2.87 17.00
N LYS A 146 25.02 -3.09 18.06
CA LYS A 146 25.46 -2.82 19.45
C LYS A 146 26.69 -3.62 19.89
N LEU A 147 27.00 -4.74 19.25
CA LEU A 147 28.18 -5.56 19.55
C LEU A 147 29.37 -5.17 18.66
N GLY A 148 29.23 -4.17 17.79
CA GLY A 148 30.26 -3.75 16.85
C GLY A 148 30.35 -4.60 15.59
N ASN A 149 29.39 -5.50 15.34
CA ASN A 149 29.32 -6.22 14.07
C ASN A 149 28.90 -5.26 12.97
N GLN A 150 29.53 -5.36 11.81
CA GLN A 150 29.21 -4.56 10.65
C GLN A 150 28.50 -5.37 9.58
N LEU A 151 27.32 -4.93 9.17
CA LEU A 151 26.59 -5.42 8.00
C LEU A 151 26.72 -4.42 6.87
N ILE A 152 27.35 -4.82 5.77
CA ILE A 152 27.43 -4.05 4.53
C ILE A 152 26.49 -4.66 3.49
N ILE A 153 25.64 -3.84 2.90
CA ILE A 153 24.84 -4.22 1.74
C ILE A 153 25.13 -3.18 0.64
N PRO A 154 25.87 -3.51 -0.43
CA PRO A 154 26.21 -2.57 -1.49
C PRO A 154 25.00 -2.24 -2.38
N TYR A 155 25.03 -1.05 -3.00
CA TYR A 155 23.97 -0.51 -3.84
C TYR A 155 23.29 -1.55 -4.75
N ILE A 156 21.99 -1.77 -4.52
CA ILE A 156 21.15 -2.60 -5.38
C ILE A 156 20.67 -1.76 -6.56
N LYS A 157 21.02 -2.17 -7.79
CA LYS A 157 20.59 -1.45 -8.99
C LYS A 157 19.04 -1.42 -9.07
N PRO A 158 18.41 -0.24 -9.16
CA PRO A 158 16.97 -0.12 -9.25
C PRO A 158 16.47 -0.79 -10.54
N LYS A 159 15.24 -1.29 -10.47
CA LYS A 159 14.54 -1.88 -11.60
C LYS A 159 13.23 -1.13 -11.81
N PRO A 160 12.66 -1.20 -13.03
CA PRO A 160 11.37 -0.62 -13.27
C PRO A 160 10.27 -1.28 -12.44
N TYR A 161 9.25 -0.51 -12.11
CA TYR A 161 8.05 -0.98 -11.44
C TYR A 161 6.83 -0.70 -12.31
N HIS A 162 5.96 -1.71 -12.41
CA HIS A 162 4.70 -1.62 -13.13
C HIS A 162 3.55 -1.90 -12.17
N LEU A 163 2.47 -1.15 -12.30
CA LEU A 163 1.20 -1.39 -11.64
C LEU A 163 0.09 -1.15 -12.66
N GLY A 164 -0.72 -2.17 -12.90
CA GLY A 164 -1.90 -2.05 -13.74
C GLY A 164 -3.13 -2.59 -13.02
N GLY A 165 -4.31 -2.14 -13.42
CA GLY A 165 -5.52 -2.74 -12.89
C GLY A 165 -6.80 -2.11 -13.38
N ILE A 166 -7.89 -2.71 -12.94
CA ILE A 166 -9.25 -2.35 -13.30
C ILE A 166 -10.01 -2.13 -12.02
N TRP A 167 -10.67 -0.97 -11.89
CA TRP A 167 -11.63 -0.70 -10.83
C TRP A 167 -13.02 -0.53 -11.43
N LEU A 168 -14.01 -1.13 -10.80
CA LEU A 168 -15.41 -1.04 -11.16
C LEU A 168 -16.20 -0.51 -9.98
N ASP A 169 -17.14 0.37 -10.27
CA ASP A 169 -18.02 0.97 -9.27
C ASP A 169 -19.42 1.11 -9.84
N THR A 170 -20.38 0.45 -9.20
CA THR A 170 -21.78 0.42 -9.59
C THR A 170 -22.67 0.84 -8.42
N GLN A 171 -23.85 1.37 -8.75
CA GLN A 171 -24.92 1.58 -7.79
C GLN A 171 -26.10 0.66 -8.06
N ILE A 172 -26.58 0.03 -6.99
CA ILE A 172 -27.70 -0.91 -7.00
C ILE A 172 -28.58 -0.54 -5.80
N TRP A 173 -29.83 -0.14 -6.00
CA TRP A 173 -30.78 0.17 -4.91
C TRP A 173 -30.22 1.05 -3.77
N ARG A 174 -29.47 2.11 -4.08
CA ARG A 174 -28.76 3.02 -3.12
C ARG A 174 -27.51 2.43 -2.46
N PHE A 175 -27.19 1.16 -2.68
CA PHE A 175 -25.89 0.59 -2.34
C PHE A 175 -24.87 0.99 -3.40
N GLN A 176 -23.69 1.40 -2.95
CA GLN A 176 -22.53 1.41 -3.81
C GLN A 176 -21.83 0.07 -3.67
N VAL A 177 -21.61 -0.63 -4.78
CA VAL A 177 -20.78 -1.83 -4.82
C VAL A 177 -19.60 -1.52 -5.72
N TYR A 178 -18.41 -1.78 -5.23
CA TYR A 178 -17.19 -1.51 -5.96
C TYR A 178 -16.18 -2.62 -5.78
N GLY A 179 -15.23 -2.69 -6.68
CA GLY A 179 -14.09 -3.57 -6.55
C GLY A 179 -12.99 -3.20 -7.51
N ALA A 180 -11.81 -3.76 -7.29
CA ALA A 180 -10.77 -3.75 -8.30
C ALA A 180 -9.99 -5.05 -8.31
N TYR A 181 -9.30 -5.23 -9.41
CA TYR A 181 -8.21 -6.17 -9.55
C TYR A 181 -6.99 -5.41 -10.07
N TYR A 182 -5.88 -5.52 -9.35
CA TYR A 182 -4.60 -4.93 -9.72
C TYR A 182 -3.53 -6.01 -9.79
N TRP A 183 -2.56 -5.77 -10.65
CA TRP A 183 -1.33 -6.52 -10.78
C TRP A 183 -0.16 -5.56 -10.66
N SER A 184 0.92 -6.01 -10.05
CA SER A 184 2.18 -5.30 -10.01
C SER A 184 3.33 -6.19 -10.44
N HIS A 185 4.37 -5.59 -11.00
CA HIS A 185 5.57 -6.28 -11.39
C HIS A 185 6.77 -5.43 -11.03
N PHE A 186 7.68 -6.00 -10.25
CA PHE A 186 8.97 -5.40 -9.96
C PHE A 186 10.04 -6.48 -9.90
N ALA A 187 11.29 -6.06 -10.04
CA ALA A 187 12.43 -6.96 -9.95
C ALA A 187 13.43 -6.44 -8.92
N ILE A 188 14.13 -7.36 -8.28
CA ILE A 188 15.26 -7.05 -7.42
C ILE A 188 16.52 -7.49 -8.16
N ALA A 189 17.46 -6.58 -8.36
CA ALA A 189 18.73 -6.94 -8.99
C ALA A 189 19.55 -7.88 -8.09
N PRO A 190 20.41 -8.74 -8.67
CA PRO A 190 21.41 -9.44 -7.91
C PRO A 190 22.25 -8.47 -7.07
N HIS A 191 22.56 -8.85 -5.84
CA HIS A 191 23.32 -8.04 -4.89
C HIS A 191 24.05 -8.94 -3.87
N LYS A 192 24.82 -8.34 -2.97
CA LYS A 192 25.58 -9.08 -1.95
C LYS A 192 25.39 -8.48 -0.57
N HIS A 193 25.55 -9.32 0.45
CA HIS A 193 25.61 -8.90 1.84
C HIS A 193 26.96 -9.32 2.38
N ARG A 194 27.58 -8.48 3.19
CA ARG A 194 28.82 -8.78 3.89
C ARG A 194 28.63 -8.52 5.37
N TRP A 195 28.87 -9.52 6.19
CA TRP A 195 28.99 -9.38 7.64
C TRP A 195 30.46 -9.42 8.03
N THR A 196 30.86 -8.50 8.89
CA THR A 196 32.17 -8.48 9.55
C THR A 196 31.91 -8.46 11.05
N PHE A 197 32.31 -9.52 11.76
CA PHE A 197 32.05 -9.65 13.18
C PHE A 197 33.19 -9.05 14.01
N SER A 198 32.84 -8.28 15.03
CA SER A 198 33.79 -7.85 16.06
C SER A 198 34.27 -9.07 16.87
N GLU A 199 35.25 -8.90 17.78
CA GLU A 199 35.68 -10.01 18.66
C GLU A 199 34.53 -10.43 19.59
N GLU A 200 33.91 -9.46 20.22
CA GLU A 200 32.78 -9.64 21.14
C GLU A 200 31.56 -10.23 20.42
N GLY A 201 31.23 -9.71 19.24
CA GLY A 201 30.11 -10.19 18.44
C GLY A 201 30.33 -11.59 17.87
N TRP A 202 31.56 -11.92 17.49
CA TRP A 202 31.91 -13.29 17.09
C TRP A 202 31.79 -14.26 18.27
N ALA A 203 32.30 -13.92 19.45
CA ALA A 203 32.18 -14.74 20.64
C ALA A 203 30.70 -15.00 21.01
N ALA A 204 29.87 -13.96 20.98
CA ALA A 204 28.43 -14.08 21.24
C ALA A 204 27.71 -14.95 20.20
N LEU A 205 28.11 -14.88 18.94
CA LEU A 205 27.56 -15.69 17.85
C LEU A 205 27.96 -17.18 18.00
N GLN A 206 29.19 -17.45 18.43
CA GLN A 206 29.68 -18.81 18.73
C GLN A 206 29.01 -19.41 19.99
N GLU A 207 28.74 -18.61 21.02
CA GLU A 207 28.00 -19.07 22.22
C GLU A 207 26.59 -19.55 21.87
N GLN A 208 25.96 -18.94 20.87
CA GLN A 208 24.66 -19.35 20.34
C GLN A 208 24.74 -20.56 19.40
N GLY A 209 25.94 -21.07 19.11
CA GLY A 209 26.15 -22.19 18.19
C GLY A 209 25.81 -21.87 16.73
N ILE A 210 25.81 -20.58 16.36
CA ILE A 210 25.47 -20.14 15.01
C ILE A 210 26.74 -20.15 14.15
N ASN A 211 26.70 -20.79 12.99
CA ASN A 211 27.75 -20.67 11.97
C ASN A 211 27.18 -19.90 10.77
N PRO A 212 27.80 -18.78 10.32
CA PRO A 212 27.30 -18.04 9.18
C PRO A 212 27.16 -18.85 7.89
N GLU A 213 27.99 -19.88 7.73
CA GLU A 213 27.96 -20.78 6.57
C GLU A 213 26.67 -21.59 6.47
N ASP A 214 26.05 -21.93 7.61
CA ASP A 214 24.76 -22.62 7.66
C ASP A 214 23.61 -21.79 7.05
N TYR A 215 23.82 -20.47 6.97
CA TYR A 215 22.89 -19.51 6.35
C TYR A 215 23.26 -19.18 4.91
N GLY A 216 24.24 -19.90 4.34
CA GLY A 216 24.73 -19.74 2.97
C GLY A 216 25.64 -18.52 2.78
N TYR A 217 26.32 -18.06 3.83
CA TYR A 217 27.41 -17.12 3.70
C TYR A 217 28.74 -17.85 3.46
N GLU A 218 29.60 -17.30 2.63
CA GLU A 218 30.94 -17.80 2.35
C GLU A 218 31.95 -16.96 3.13
N LYS A 219 32.90 -17.61 3.82
CA LYS A 219 33.98 -16.90 4.50
C LYS A 219 34.91 -16.24 3.47
N VAL A 220 35.11 -14.93 3.61
CA VAL A 220 35.97 -14.13 2.71
C VAL A 220 37.11 -13.41 3.44
N GLY A 221 37.16 -13.50 4.77
CA GLY A 221 38.22 -12.92 5.59
C GLY A 221 38.15 -13.43 7.03
N GLU A 222 39.01 -12.90 7.89
CA GLU A 222 38.89 -13.15 9.33
C GLU A 222 37.54 -12.60 9.81
N ARG A 223 36.71 -13.48 10.37
CA ARG A 223 35.35 -13.13 10.88
C ARG A 223 34.49 -12.36 9.87
N THR A 224 34.78 -12.51 8.57
CA THR A 224 34.12 -11.78 7.49
C THR A 224 33.50 -12.76 6.52
N TYR A 225 32.21 -12.56 6.25
CA TYR A 225 31.35 -13.51 5.55
C TYR A 225 30.50 -12.79 4.52
N GLU A 226 30.41 -13.33 3.30
CA GLU A 226 29.60 -12.77 2.21
C GLU A 226 28.54 -13.73 1.71
N LYS A 227 27.35 -13.21 1.38
CA LYS A 227 26.30 -13.95 0.70
C LYS A 227 25.87 -13.22 -0.56
N LYS A 228 25.81 -13.96 -1.67
CA LYS A 228 25.29 -13.46 -2.95
C LYS A 228 23.80 -13.76 -3.06
N PHE A 229 23.01 -12.75 -3.36
CA PHE A 229 21.60 -12.87 -3.70
C PHE A 229 21.45 -12.74 -5.21
N LYS A 230 20.82 -13.72 -5.85
CA LYS A 230 20.68 -13.75 -7.32
C LYS A 230 19.71 -12.70 -7.86
N GLY A 231 18.88 -12.09 -7.01
CA GLY A 231 17.75 -11.28 -7.45
C GLY A 231 16.64 -12.12 -8.08
N ASP A 232 15.48 -11.52 -8.31
CA ASP A 232 14.33 -12.20 -8.94
C ASP A 232 13.29 -11.20 -9.45
N ASN A 233 12.31 -11.69 -10.21
CA ASN A 233 11.10 -10.98 -10.60
C ASN A 233 9.92 -11.36 -9.70
N TYR A 234 9.17 -10.36 -9.27
CA TYR A 234 8.11 -10.53 -8.27
C TYR A 234 6.76 -10.05 -8.83
N PRO A 235 5.98 -10.96 -9.44
CA PRO A 235 4.62 -10.64 -9.88
C PRO A 235 3.66 -10.61 -8.70
N GLY A 236 3.20 -9.41 -8.36
CA GLY A 236 2.18 -9.15 -7.35
C GLY A 236 0.79 -9.03 -7.95
N HIS A 237 -0.24 -9.33 -7.16
CA HIS A 237 -1.61 -8.97 -7.50
C HIS A 237 -2.42 -8.72 -6.23
N ALA A 238 -3.44 -7.88 -6.33
CA ALA A 238 -4.42 -7.71 -5.28
C ALA A 238 -5.80 -7.52 -5.88
N TRP A 239 -6.81 -7.98 -5.16
CA TRP A 239 -8.18 -7.65 -5.45
C TRP A 239 -8.85 -7.08 -4.23
N PHE A 240 -9.80 -6.19 -4.46
CA PHE A 240 -10.71 -5.72 -3.44
C PHE A 240 -12.14 -5.76 -3.94
N ILE A 241 -13.06 -6.00 -3.02
CA ILE A 241 -14.48 -5.83 -3.22
C ILE A 241 -15.02 -5.17 -1.98
N GLY A 242 -15.97 -4.27 -2.14
CA GLY A 242 -16.62 -3.65 -1.02
C GLY A 242 -17.96 -3.07 -1.38
N PHE A 243 -18.71 -2.74 -0.36
CA PHE A 243 -19.94 -2.00 -0.52
C PHE A 243 -20.08 -0.94 0.56
N ASN A 244 -20.88 0.07 0.27
CA ASN A 244 -21.44 0.93 1.31
C ASN A 244 -22.95 1.07 1.13
N THR A 245 -23.64 1.22 2.26
CA THR A 245 -25.10 1.31 2.31
C THR A 245 -25.63 2.66 1.85
N GLY A 246 -24.75 3.62 1.52
CA GLY A 246 -25.14 5.00 1.32
C GLY A 246 -26.00 5.48 2.49
N ASN A 247 -27.26 5.79 2.22
CA ASN A 247 -28.24 6.21 3.22
C ASN A 247 -29.43 5.26 3.34
N LEU A 248 -29.28 4.00 2.93
CA LEU A 248 -30.34 3.01 3.01
C LEU A 248 -30.79 2.76 4.45
N ILE A 249 -29.84 2.70 5.39
CA ILE A 249 -30.12 2.45 6.81
C ILE A 249 -30.74 3.69 7.45
N HIS A 250 -30.10 4.85 7.27
CA HIS A 250 -30.56 6.15 7.76
C HIS A 250 -29.82 7.26 7.02
N ASP A 251 -30.35 8.49 7.01
CA ASP A 251 -29.68 9.65 6.40
C ASP A 251 -28.34 10.04 7.07
N LYS A 252 -28.06 9.51 8.27
CA LYS A 252 -26.87 9.78 9.08
C LYS A 252 -25.98 8.56 9.29
N ILE A 253 -26.40 7.38 8.84
CA ILE A 253 -25.70 6.12 9.10
C ILE A 253 -25.21 5.54 7.78
N VAL A 254 -23.89 5.31 7.70
CA VAL A 254 -23.26 4.62 6.59
C VAL A 254 -22.52 3.40 7.13
N LEU A 255 -22.96 2.21 6.74
CA LEU A 255 -22.17 0.99 6.88
C LEU A 255 -21.35 0.80 5.60
N TRP A 256 -20.07 0.49 5.75
CA TRP A 256 -19.25 0.01 4.65
C TRP A 256 -18.44 -1.21 5.07
N VAL A 257 -18.33 -2.15 4.15
CA VAL A 257 -17.63 -3.42 4.32
C VAL A 257 -16.74 -3.62 3.12
N ASP A 258 -15.44 -3.72 3.37
CA ASP A 258 -14.43 -3.95 2.36
C ASP A 258 -13.70 -5.26 2.66
N MET A 259 -13.58 -6.10 1.65
CA MET A 259 -12.73 -7.27 1.67
C MET A 259 -11.64 -7.08 0.63
N THR A 260 -10.39 -7.25 1.04
CA THR A 260 -9.25 -7.11 0.15
C THR A 260 -8.26 -8.24 0.38
N ARG A 261 -7.59 -8.66 -0.68
CA ARG A 261 -6.60 -9.73 -0.66
C ARG A 261 -5.42 -9.34 -1.54
N GLY A 262 -4.25 -9.19 -0.93
CA GLY A 262 -2.98 -9.09 -1.64
C GLY A 262 -2.30 -10.45 -1.72
N SER A 263 -1.58 -10.67 -2.82
CA SER A 263 -0.72 -11.84 -3.01
C SER A 263 0.60 -11.68 -2.25
N LYS A 264 1.39 -12.75 -2.25
CA LYS A 264 2.72 -12.81 -1.63
C LYS A 264 3.65 -11.66 -2.02
N TYR A 265 3.53 -11.15 -3.23
CA TYR A 265 4.43 -10.15 -3.81
C TYR A 265 3.71 -8.83 -4.09
N TRP A 266 2.49 -8.65 -3.59
CA TRP A 266 1.75 -7.41 -3.81
C TRP A 266 2.39 -6.26 -3.03
N ILE A 267 2.95 -5.30 -3.76
CA ILE A 267 3.42 -4.01 -3.23
C ILE A 267 2.64 -2.92 -3.96
N ASN A 268 2.33 -1.84 -3.27
CA ASN A 268 1.75 -0.65 -3.87
C ASN A 268 2.53 0.59 -3.41
N PRO A 269 3.43 1.13 -4.24
CA PRO A 269 4.23 2.30 -3.88
C PRO A 269 3.43 3.60 -3.96
N PHE A 270 2.29 3.56 -4.65
CA PHE A 270 1.37 4.66 -4.74
C PHE A 270 0.31 4.48 -3.66
N ASN A 271 -0.07 5.54 -2.96
CA ASN A 271 -1.27 5.53 -2.12
C ASN A 271 -2.55 5.52 -3.00
N CYS A 272 -2.63 4.61 -3.99
CA CYS A 272 -3.77 4.43 -4.86
C CYS A 272 -4.85 3.61 -4.14
N LYS A 273 -6.12 3.87 -4.49
CA LYS A 273 -7.29 3.38 -3.77
C LYS A 273 -7.34 1.84 -3.74
N GLY A 274 -7.12 1.28 -2.55
CA GLY A 274 -7.14 -0.15 -2.25
C GLY A 274 -6.13 -0.45 -1.14
N TYR A 275 -6.43 0.03 0.09
CA TYR A 275 -5.54 0.32 1.25
C TYR A 275 -5.10 1.78 1.41
N ARG A 276 -6.04 2.68 1.13
CA ARG A 276 -5.93 4.13 1.32
C ARG A 276 -6.04 4.61 2.77
N ARG A 277 -5.59 3.82 3.74
CA ARG A 277 -5.51 4.23 5.14
C ARG A 277 -4.11 3.97 5.65
N LYS A 278 -3.41 5.07 5.92
CA LYS A 278 -2.15 5.19 6.65
C LYS A 278 -2.21 4.44 8.00
N GLY A 279 -2.16 3.10 7.96
CA GLY A 279 -2.39 2.31 9.16
C GLY A 279 -2.40 0.78 9.01
N THR A 280 -2.18 0.20 7.83
CA THR A 280 -1.97 -1.26 7.70
C THR A 280 -0.50 -1.67 7.75
N VAL A 281 0.41 -0.70 7.86
CA VAL A 281 1.77 -0.87 8.37
C VAL A 281 1.87 -0.13 9.71
N HIS A 282 0.89 -0.34 10.61
CA HIS A 282 0.79 0.45 11.86
C HIS A 282 2.00 0.26 12.80
N TYR A 283 2.79 -0.77 12.54
CA TYR A 283 4.19 -0.87 12.86
C TYR A 283 4.84 -1.59 11.68
N LEU A 284 6.10 -1.29 11.37
CA LEU A 284 7.03 -2.18 10.68
C LEU A 284 7.30 -3.43 11.55
N SER A 285 6.21 -4.02 12.06
CA SER A 285 6.13 -5.01 13.12
C SER A 285 6.99 -6.20 12.76
N ASN A 286 8.23 -6.17 13.23
CA ASN A 286 9.19 -7.26 13.14
C ASN A 286 9.39 -7.78 11.70
N ASN A 287 9.27 -6.89 10.71
CA ASN A 287 9.62 -7.26 9.34
C ASN A 287 11.14 -7.33 9.25
N TYR A 288 11.73 -8.50 9.52
CA TYR A 288 13.15 -8.72 9.34
C TYR A 288 13.42 -9.01 7.88
N PHE A 289 14.38 -8.30 7.33
CA PHE A 289 14.85 -8.51 5.99
C PHE A 289 16.31 -8.82 6.11
N TYR A 290 16.68 -10.03 5.72
CA TYR A 290 18.08 -10.42 5.77
C TYR A 290 18.71 -10.45 7.17
N ASN A 291 17.95 -10.68 8.25
CA ASN A 291 18.53 -10.93 9.58
C ASN A 291 18.61 -12.46 9.85
N PRO A 292 19.75 -13.13 9.55
CA PRO A 292 19.98 -14.53 9.88
C PRO A 292 20.19 -14.79 11.40
N ASN A 293 19.67 -13.94 12.28
CA ASN A 293 19.93 -13.93 13.74
C ASN A 293 21.41 -13.75 14.11
N PHE A 294 22.18 -13.07 13.26
CA PHE A 294 23.59 -12.75 13.56
C PHE A 294 23.73 -11.56 14.51
N SER A 295 22.64 -10.82 14.74
CA SER A 295 22.59 -9.69 15.65
C SER A 295 21.30 -9.72 16.46
N ASN A 296 21.40 -9.31 17.71
CA ASN A 296 20.27 -9.09 18.60
C ASN A 296 19.56 -7.75 18.34
N ASP A 297 20.14 -6.88 17.49
CA ASP A 297 19.48 -5.65 17.07
C ASP A 297 18.37 -5.94 16.04
N THR A 298 17.30 -5.14 16.11
CA THR A 298 16.24 -5.19 15.11
C THR A 298 16.66 -4.47 13.84
N ILE A 299 17.32 -5.21 12.94
CA ILE A 299 17.71 -4.72 11.61
C ILE A 299 16.58 -4.99 10.61
N VAL A 300 16.11 -3.93 9.95
CA VAL A 300 15.07 -3.95 8.90
C VAL A 300 15.71 -3.42 7.62
N ALA A 301 15.49 -4.06 6.46
CA ALA A 301 16.06 -3.62 5.18
C ALA A 301 15.33 -4.25 3.96
N GLY A 302 14.29 -3.65 3.37
CA GLY A 302 13.74 -4.16 2.10
C GLY A 302 12.23 -4.02 1.90
N TYR A 303 11.69 -4.78 0.95
CA TYR A 303 10.34 -4.69 0.36
C TYR A 303 9.18 -5.14 1.27
N PHE A 304 8.13 -4.33 1.44
CA PHE A 304 6.97 -4.67 2.27
C PHE A 304 5.78 -5.16 1.44
N PRO A 305 5.74 -6.44 1.00
CA PRO A 305 4.57 -6.96 0.35
C PRO A 305 3.45 -7.15 1.35
N PHE A 306 2.25 -6.82 0.90
CA PHE A 306 1.03 -6.99 1.64
C PHE A 306 0.40 -8.35 1.25
N SER A 307 0.90 -9.43 1.87
CA SER A 307 0.34 -10.79 1.70
C SER A 307 -0.71 -11.07 2.76
N ALA A 308 -1.81 -10.34 2.72
CA ALA A 308 -2.88 -10.53 3.68
C ALA A 308 -4.25 -10.45 3.03
N ARG A 309 -5.18 -11.15 3.66
CA ARG A 309 -6.61 -10.91 3.53
C ARG A 309 -7.02 -9.95 4.63
N VAL A 310 -7.72 -8.89 4.27
CA VAL A 310 -8.29 -7.95 5.23
C VAL A 310 -9.79 -7.85 5.02
N LEU A 311 -10.51 -7.96 6.12
CA LEU A 311 -11.91 -7.57 6.21
C LEU A 311 -11.98 -6.29 7.05
N ASP A 312 -12.44 -5.20 6.45
CA ASP A 312 -12.68 -3.93 7.13
C ASP A 312 -14.19 -3.70 7.19
N VAL A 313 -14.73 -3.57 8.40
CA VAL A 313 -16.15 -3.31 8.66
C VAL A 313 -16.26 -2.05 9.47
N CYS A 314 -17.01 -1.08 8.96
CA CYS A 314 -17.10 0.24 9.56
C CYS A 314 -18.52 0.79 9.51
N LEU A 315 -18.96 1.32 10.64
CA LEU A 315 -20.19 2.08 10.80
C LEU A 315 -19.85 3.54 11.08
N THR A 316 -20.32 4.45 10.24
CA THR A 316 -20.16 5.90 10.44
C THR A 316 -21.49 6.54 10.77
N TYR A 317 -21.54 7.24 11.90
CA TYR A 317 -22.64 8.11 12.29
C TYR A 317 -22.24 9.58 12.08
N TYR A 318 -23.01 10.30 11.27
CA TYR A 318 -22.79 11.71 11.01
C TYR A 318 -23.70 12.57 11.87
N PHE A 319 -23.12 13.39 12.73
CA PHE A 319 -23.85 14.45 13.44
C PHE A 319 -24.15 15.63 12.51
N HIS A 320 -23.18 15.93 11.63
CA HIS A 320 -23.21 16.97 10.62
C HIS A 320 -22.34 16.53 9.42
N PRO A 321 -22.48 17.07 8.19
CA PRO A 321 -21.68 16.61 7.04
C PRO A 321 -20.16 16.69 7.15
N ARG A 322 -19.64 17.39 8.15
CA ARG A 322 -18.20 17.43 8.47
C ARG A 322 -17.86 16.79 9.81
N THR A 323 -18.85 16.52 10.66
CA THR A 323 -18.67 16.02 12.03
C THR A 323 -19.27 14.62 12.15
N TYR A 324 -18.44 13.62 12.41
CA TYR A 324 -18.85 12.22 12.45
C TYR A 324 -18.09 11.42 13.51
N LEU A 325 -18.74 10.34 13.94
CA LEU A 325 -18.13 9.25 14.68
C LEU A 325 -18.11 8.03 13.76
N LEU A 326 -16.93 7.44 13.58
CA LEU A 326 -16.74 6.18 12.89
C LEU A 326 -16.31 5.14 13.91
N LEU A 327 -17.01 4.01 13.90
CA LEU A 327 -16.67 2.81 14.67
C LEU A 327 -16.39 1.70 13.66
N GLY A 328 -15.23 1.06 13.75
CA GLY A 328 -14.87 0.01 12.83
C GLY A 328 -13.95 -1.03 13.43
N THR A 329 -13.84 -2.14 12.71
CA THR A 329 -12.91 -3.22 13.01
C THR A 329 -12.29 -3.71 11.72
N MET A 330 -10.98 -3.94 11.77
CA MET A 330 -10.25 -4.61 10.69
C MET A 330 -9.76 -5.96 11.19
N TYR A 331 -10.04 -7.02 10.45
CA TYR A 331 -9.44 -8.33 10.64
C TYR A 331 -8.36 -8.56 9.59
N PHE A 332 -7.14 -8.84 10.04
CA PHE A 332 -6.02 -9.20 9.19
C PHE A 332 -5.76 -10.69 9.32
N ASN A 333 -5.74 -11.38 8.19
CA ASN A 333 -5.29 -12.76 8.08
C ASN A 333 -4.13 -12.81 7.10
N PHE A 334 -2.92 -12.91 7.63
CA PHE A 334 -1.70 -12.95 6.84
C PHE A 334 -1.52 -14.35 6.28
N ASP A 335 -0.97 -14.43 5.08
CA ASP A 335 -0.47 -15.71 4.61
C ASP A 335 0.66 -16.17 5.50
N ALA A 336 0.74 -17.49 5.72
CA ALA A 336 1.65 -18.12 6.67
C ALA A 336 3.08 -17.52 6.57
N PRO A 337 3.79 -17.40 7.71
CA PRO A 337 5.14 -16.84 7.73
C PRO A 337 6.00 -17.56 6.69
N ARG A 338 6.70 -16.78 5.87
CA ARG A 338 7.49 -17.24 4.73
C ARG A 338 8.50 -18.29 5.19
N LYS A 339 8.56 -19.44 4.51
CA LYS A 339 9.39 -20.60 4.91
C LYS A 339 10.53 -20.94 3.95
N ARG A 340 10.65 -20.28 2.79
CA ARG A 340 11.66 -20.61 1.77
C ARG A 340 12.81 -19.60 1.75
N ALA A 341 14.01 -20.07 1.41
CA ALA A 341 15.23 -19.28 1.32
C ALA A 341 15.07 -18.05 0.38
N GLU A 342 14.38 -18.24 -0.74
CA GLU A 342 14.04 -17.20 -1.74
C GLU A 342 13.05 -16.14 -1.22
N ASP A 343 12.30 -16.47 -0.17
CA ASP A 343 11.29 -15.60 0.41
C ASP A 343 11.86 -14.62 1.43
N PHE A 344 13.09 -14.81 1.92
CA PHE A 344 13.76 -13.87 2.84
C PHE A 344 14.21 -12.57 2.18
N ILE A 345 14.24 -12.53 0.84
CA ILE A 345 14.57 -11.31 0.08
C ILE A 345 13.45 -10.25 0.23
N LEU A 346 12.23 -10.67 0.58
CA LEU A 346 11.15 -9.74 0.94
C LEU A 346 10.62 -10.05 2.34
N GLY A 347 10.24 -9.00 3.06
CA GLY A 347 9.87 -9.10 4.47
C GLY A 347 8.51 -9.77 4.65
N CYS A 348 8.24 -10.17 5.88
CA CYS A 348 6.90 -10.51 6.34
C CYS A 348 6.70 -10.07 7.78
N SER A 349 5.46 -9.77 8.14
CA SER A 349 5.11 -9.24 9.47
C SER A 349 5.30 -10.27 10.58
N GLY A 350 5.61 -11.53 10.25
CA GLY A 350 5.67 -12.67 11.17
C GLY A 350 4.34 -13.03 11.85
N ARG A 351 3.30 -12.21 11.67
CA ARG A 351 1.98 -12.41 12.27
C ARG A 351 1.17 -13.43 11.48
N LYS A 352 0.36 -14.23 12.17
CA LYS A 352 -0.64 -15.11 11.54
C LYS A 352 -1.95 -14.36 11.27
N SER A 353 -2.48 -13.71 12.30
CA SER A 353 -3.69 -12.89 12.20
C SER A 353 -3.75 -11.89 13.36
N TYR A 354 -4.50 -10.80 13.18
CA TYR A 354 -4.85 -9.90 14.28
C TYR A 354 -6.13 -9.11 13.98
N TRP A 355 -6.75 -8.61 15.04
CA TRP A 355 -7.88 -7.66 14.98
C TRP A 355 -7.39 -6.26 15.33
N TYR A 356 -7.91 -5.26 14.64
CA TYR A 356 -7.63 -3.86 14.90
C TYR A 356 -8.94 -3.07 14.98
N PRO A 357 -9.43 -2.79 16.21
CA PRO A 357 -10.54 -1.86 16.38
C PRO A 357 -10.05 -0.45 16.03
N HIS A 358 -10.91 0.34 15.39
CA HIS A 358 -10.60 1.75 15.17
C HIS A 358 -11.83 2.62 15.39
N ILE A 359 -11.61 3.70 16.10
CA ILE A 359 -12.60 4.71 16.42
C ILE A 359 -12.04 6.03 15.92
N GLU A 360 -12.78 6.71 15.06
CA GLU A 360 -12.42 8.02 14.56
C GLU A 360 -13.54 8.99 14.87
N TRP A 361 -13.25 9.98 15.70
CA TRP A 361 -14.15 11.10 15.95
C TRP A 361 -13.60 12.35 15.29
N LYS A 362 -14.27 12.79 14.22
CA LYS A 362 -13.95 14.04 13.56
C LYS A 362 -14.95 15.10 13.98
N ILE A 363 -14.43 16.16 14.59
CA ILE A 363 -15.21 17.32 15.02
C ILE A 363 -14.77 18.52 14.18
N PHE A 364 -15.71 19.11 13.44
CA PHE A 364 -15.54 20.44 12.89
C PHE A 364 -16.44 21.40 13.66
N PHE A 365 -15.84 22.49 14.15
CA PHE A 365 -16.51 23.63 14.74
C PHE A 365 -16.97 24.61 13.66
#